data_AF-A0A1C7GYL0-F1
#
_entry.id   AF-A0A1C7GYL0-F1
#
_cell.length_a   1.000
_cell.length_b   1.000
_cell.length_c   1.000
_cell.angle_alpha   90.00
_cell.angle_beta   90.00
_cell.angle_gamma   90.00
#
_symmetry.space_group_name_H-M   'P 1'
#
loop_
_entity.id
_entity.type
_entity.pdbx_description
1 polymer ?
#
loop_
_entity_poly.entity_id
_entity_poly.type
_entity_poly.pdbx_seq_one_letter_code
_entity_poly.pdbx_strand_id
1 'polypeptide(L)'
;MGIFIIIAIILIIVLVVKKGKEKTINPPNVNVVDNPLAEMYSGLTREQKYSILNLLSSFQELARGNSRNYIEANKIVSITRNSLNVTSDQADSYFHTHGQADGLMEQLYSISDTVIIDSLLYQCFGLVMLARDEGQKYIGGELLIETFEKLGYTENDIVNTIEKINAMNKMFS
;
A
#
# COMPACT_ATOMS: atom_id res chain seq x y z
N MET A 1 9.48 15.15 -19.00
CA MET A 1 9.09 13.73 -19.14
C MET A 1 8.32 13.20 -17.91
N GLY A 2 8.61 13.62 -16.67
CA GLY A 2 7.93 13.11 -15.46
C GLY A 2 6.41 13.39 -15.35
N ILE A 3 5.92 14.53 -15.83
CA ILE A 3 4.47 14.85 -15.78
C ILE A 3 3.63 13.90 -16.64
N PHE A 4 4.19 13.40 -17.76
CA PHE A 4 3.47 12.49 -18.65
C PHE A 4 3.30 11.08 -18.06
N ILE A 5 4.21 10.65 -17.18
CA ILE A 5 4.14 9.34 -16.52
C ILE A 5 3.07 9.36 -15.42
N ILE A 6 3.02 10.43 -14.62
CA ILE A 6 1.98 10.62 -13.59
C ILE A 6 0.58 10.66 -14.22
N ILE A 7 0.42 11.39 -15.34
CA ILE A 7 -0.86 11.43 -16.08
C ILE A 7 -1.22 10.04 -16.64
N ALA A 8 -0.25 9.26 -17.12
CA ALA A 8 -0.49 7.91 -17.62
C ALA A 8 -0.92 6.93 -16.51
N ILE A 9 -0.30 7.02 -15.33
CA ILE A 9 -0.66 6.20 -14.15
C ILE A 9 -2.07 6.56 -13.66
N ILE A 10 -2.40 7.86 -13.57
CA ILE A 10 -3.74 8.34 -13.20
C ILE A 10 -4.79 7.87 -14.23
N LEU A 11 -4.47 7.91 -15.53
CA LEU A 11 -5.36 7.43 -16.58
C LEU A 11 -5.60 5.91 -16.51
N ILE A 12 -4.58 5.13 -16.15
CA ILE A 12 -4.72 3.68 -15.94
C ILE A 12 -5.66 3.41 -14.76
N ILE A 13 -5.49 4.12 -13.64
CA ILE A 13 -6.36 4.01 -12.46
C ILE A 13 -7.82 4.35 -12.81
N VAL A 14 -8.05 5.46 -13.53
CA VAL A 14 -9.41 5.88 -13.96
C VAL A 14 -10.07 4.90 -14.94
N LEU A 15 -9.31 4.32 -15.87
CA LEU A 15 -9.82 3.34 -16.84
C LEU A 15 -10.14 1.98 -16.21
N VAL A 16 -9.40 1.61 -15.15
CA VAL A 16 -9.56 0.35 -14.43
C VAL A 16 -10.79 0.34 -13.52
N VAL A 17 -11.06 1.45 -12.82
CA VAL A 17 -12.24 1.59 -11.94
C VAL A 17 -13.56 1.48 -12.71
N LYS A 18 -13.60 1.90 -13.98
CA LYS A 18 -14.79 1.74 -14.84
C LYS A 18 -15.09 0.28 -15.26
N LYS A 19 -14.13 -0.64 -15.16
CA LYS A 19 -14.26 -2.01 -15.71
C LYS A 19 -14.45 -3.12 -14.67
N GLY A 20 -14.20 -2.88 -13.39
CA GLY A 20 -14.14 -3.94 -12.36
C GLY A 20 -15.33 -3.98 -11.40
N LYS A 21 -16.54 -4.32 -11.86
CA LYS A 21 -17.58 -4.86 -10.96
C LYS A 21 -17.48 -6.39 -10.98
N GLU A 22 -16.52 -6.96 -10.26
CA GLU A 22 -16.45 -8.42 -10.07
C GLU A 22 -16.53 -8.79 -8.58
N LYS A 23 -17.27 -9.87 -8.33
CA LYS A 23 -17.84 -10.25 -7.03
C LYS A 23 -16.77 -10.53 -5.96
N THR A 24 -16.90 -9.88 -4.82
CA THR A 24 -16.13 -10.11 -3.60
C THR A 24 -16.51 -11.46 -2.95
N ILE A 25 -15.53 -12.37 -2.84
CA ILE A 25 -15.61 -13.52 -1.93
C ILE A 25 -15.02 -13.06 -0.60
N ASN A 26 -15.86 -12.90 0.43
CA ASN A 26 -15.42 -12.52 1.77
C ASN A 26 -14.70 -13.71 2.44
N PRO A 27 -13.42 -13.60 2.82
CA PRO A 27 -12.79 -14.60 3.67
C PRO A 27 -13.35 -14.53 5.11
N PRO A 28 -13.18 -15.60 5.90
CA PRO A 28 -13.82 -15.75 7.21
C PRO A 28 -13.36 -14.70 8.22
N ASN A 29 -14.29 -14.30 9.08
CA ASN A 29 -14.11 -13.36 10.18
C ASN A 29 -13.03 -13.85 11.16
N VAL A 30 -11.84 -13.24 11.12
CA VAL A 30 -10.77 -13.49 12.10
C VAL A 30 -11.13 -12.73 13.37
N ASN A 31 -11.29 -13.45 14.48
CA ASN A 31 -11.60 -12.89 15.80
C ASN A 31 -10.60 -11.76 16.15
N VAL A 32 -11.14 -10.60 16.51
CA VAL A 32 -10.46 -9.30 16.73
C VAL A 32 -9.60 -9.27 18.01
N VAL A 33 -9.42 -10.39 18.69
CA VAL A 33 -8.69 -10.46 19.96
C VAL A 33 -7.31 -11.06 19.64
N ASP A 34 -6.26 -10.24 19.76
CA ASP A 34 -4.84 -10.50 19.45
C ASP A 34 -4.40 -10.25 17.98
N ASN A 35 -4.79 -9.12 17.39
CA ASN A 35 -4.17 -8.63 16.16
C ASN A 35 -3.12 -7.54 16.44
N PRO A 36 -1.81 -7.86 16.51
CA PRO A 36 -0.76 -6.88 16.80
C PRO A 36 -0.68 -5.74 15.76
N LEU A 37 -1.14 -5.97 14.52
CA LEU A 37 -1.26 -4.89 13.53
C LEU A 37 -2.39 -3.92 13.86
N ALA A 38 -3.49 -4.39 14.46
CA ALA A 38 -4.59 -3.51 14.85
C ALA A 38 -4.20 -2.60 16.01
N GLU A 39 -3.38 -3.10 16.96
CA GLU A 39 -2.79 -2.30 18.03
C GLU A 39 -1.85 -1.23 17.48
N MET A 40 -0.96 -1.59 16.54
CA MET A 40 -0.05 -0.68 15.86
C MET A 40 -0.78 0.51 15.18
N TYR A 41 -1.95 0.27 14.59
CA TYR A 41 -2.74 1.31 13.92
C TYR A 41 -3.77 2.01 14.83
N SER A 42 -3.84 1.67 16.12
CA SER A 42 -4.90 2.15 17.01
C SER A 42 -4.90 3.67 17.19
N GLY A 43 -3.71 4.29 17.24
CA GLY A 43 -3.52 5.73 17.41
C GLY A 43 -3.71 6.58 16.15
N LEU A 44 -3.89 5.96 14.98
CA LEU A 44 -4.04 6.70 13.71
C LEU A 44 -5.43 7.32 13.56
N THR A 45 -5.48 8.49 12.94
CA THR A 45 -6.74 9.13 12.48
C THR A 45 -7.38 8.29 11.38
N ARG A 46 -8.65 8.56 11.07
CA ARG A 46 -9.35 7.86 9.98
C ARG A 46 -8.71 8.17 8.63
N GLU A 47 -8.33 9.43 8.44
CA GLU A 47 -7.71 9.95 7.22
C GLU A 47 -6.35 9.29 6.98
N GLN A 48 -5.52 9.14 8.01
CA GLN A 48 -4.28 8.37 7.94
C GLN A 48 -4.53 6.91 7.55
N LYS A 49 -5.53 6.26 8.16
CA LYS A 49 -5.91 4.88 7.84
C LYS A 49 -6.39 4.73 6.39
N TYR A 50 -7.17 5.68 5.88
CA TYR A 50 -7.58 5.72 4.48
C TYR A 50 -6.38 5.87 3.55
N SER A 51 -5.46 6.78 3.86
CA SER A 51 -4.25 7.01 3.05
C SER A 51 -3.32 5.79 3.00
N ILE A 52 -3.15 5.07 4.12
CA ILE A 52 -2.42 3.79 4.15
C ILE A 52 -3.09 2.78 3.21
N LEU A 53 -4.41 2.60 3.32
CA LEU A 53 -5.12 1.64 2.49
C LEU A 53 -5.06 2.00 0.99
N ASN A 54 -5.19 3.28 0.66
CA ASN A 54 -5.12 3.77 -0.72
C ASN A 54 -3.72 3.57 -1.32
N LEU A 55 -2.65 3.79 -0.53
CA LEU A 55 -1.29 3.53 -0.98
C LEU A 55 -1.10 2.04 -1.30
N LEU A 56 -1.45 1.16 -0.37
CA LEU A 56 -1.33 -0.28 -0.55
C LEU A 56 -2.18 -0.80 -1.72
N SER A 57 -3.38 -0.27 -1.89
CA SER A 57 -4.25 -0.61 -3.03
C SER A 57 -3.62 -0.17 -4.36
N SER A 58 -2.92 0.97 -4.38
CA SER A 58 -2.20 1.42 -5.57
C SER A 58 -1.04 0.48 -5.94
N PHE A 59 -0.28 -0.01 -4.95
CA PHE A 59 0.79 -0.98 -5.17
C PHE A 59 0.25 -2.38 -5.53
N GLN A 60 -0.92 -2.78 -5.02
CA GLN A 60 -1.57 -4.05 -5.38
C GLN A 60 -1.85 -4.17 -6.89
N GLU A 61 -2.15 -3.06 -7.56
CA GLU A 61 -2.43 -3.04 -9.00
C GLU A 61 -1.21 -3.46 -9.86
N LEU A 62 0.02 -3.41 -9.32
CA LEU A 62 1.21 -3.93 -10.02
C LEU A 62 1.10 -5.43 -10.34
N ALA A 63 0.36 -6.18 -9.53
CA ALA A 63 0.12 -7.61 -9.74
C ALA A 63 -1.02 -7.89 -10.74
N ARG A 64 -1.77 -6.86 -11.17
CA ARG A 64 -2.96 -7.01 -12.02
C ARG A 64 -2.60 -7.65 -13.37
N GLY A 65 -3.30 -8.73 -13.69
CA GLY A 65 -3.06 -9.53 -14.90
C GLY A 65 -2.29 -10.82 -14.60
N ASN A 66 -1.74 -10.98 -13.40
CA ASN A 66 -1.23 -12.25 -12.89
C ASN A 66 -2.11 -12.71 -11.71
N SER A 67 -2.99 -13.69 -11.94
CA SER A 67 -4.00 -14.10 -10.94
C SER A 67 -3.38 -14.60 -9.64
N ARG A 68 -2.29 -15.39 -9.72
CA ARG A 68 -1.59 -15.92 -8.54
C ARG A 68 -1.02 -14.78 -7.71
N ASN A 69 -0.25 -13.89 -8.34
CA ASN A 69 0.36 -12.79 -7.61
C ASN A 69 -0.68 -11.81 -7.07
N TYR A 70 -1.74 -11.56 -7.82
CA TYR A 70 -2.82 -10.67 -7.38
C TYR A 70 -3.57 -11.24 -6.16
N ILE A 71 -3.76 -12.56 -6.08
CA ILE A 71 -4.32 -13.21 -4.88
C ILE A 71 -3.41 -12.98 -3.66
N GLU A 72 -2.10 -13.14 -3.80
CA GLU A 72 -1.16 -12.88 -2.69
C GLU A 72 -1.12 -11.40 -2.31
N ALA A 73 -1.10 -10.50 -3.28
CA ALA A 73 -1.16 -9.06 -3.06
C ALA A 73 -2.46 -8.68 -2.32
N ASN A 74 -3.59 -9.27 -2.70
CA ASN A 74 -4.87 -9.05 -2.05
C ASN A 74 -4.91 -9.53 -0.59
N LYS A 75 -4.16 -10.58 -0.24
CA LYS A 75 -4.05 -11.01 1.16
C LYS A 75 -3.36 -9.94 2.01
N ILE A 76 -2.26 -9.36 1.52
CA ILE A 76 -1.53 -8.28 2.20
C ILE A 76 -2.48 -7.10 2.45
N VAL A 77 -3.12 -6.61 1.39
CA VAL A 77 -4.06 -5.47 1.49
C VAL A 77 -5.25 -5.78 2.40
N SER A 78 -5.82 -6.99 2.31
CA SER A 78 -6.97 -7.39 3.13
C SER A 78 -6.63 -7.49 4.63
N ILE A 79 -5.46 -8.01 4.98
CA ILE A 79 -4.99 -8.09 6.37
C ILE A 79 -4.81 -6.67 6.92
N THR A 80 -4.14 -5.78 6.18
CA THR A 80 -3.96 -4.39 6.60
C THR A 80 -5.29 -3.66 6.71
N ARG A 81 -6.19 -3.78 5.72
CA ARG A 81 -7.54 -3.20 5.76
C ARG A 81 -8.31 -3.61 7.01
N ASN A 82 -8.33 -4.90 7.33
CA ASN A 82 -9.01 -5.40 8.52
C ASN A 82 -8.39 -4.83 9.81
N SER A 83 -7.06 -4.70 9.86
CA SER A 83 -6.33 -4.15 11.01
C SER A 83 -6.55 -2.64 11.19
N LEU A 84 -6.69 -1.90 10.09
CA LEU A 84 -7.03 -0.47 10.09
C LEU A 84 -8.49 -0.23 10.52
N ASN A 85 -9.36 -1.25 10.45
CA ASN A 85 -10.79 -1.16 10.71
C ASN A 85 -11.49 -0.12 9.81
N VAL A 86 -11.20 -0.18 8.51
CA VAL A 86 -11.81 0.68 7.47
C VAL A 86 -12.26 -0.15 6.27
N THR A 87 -13.12 0.42 5.44
CA THR A 87 -13.57 -0.19 4.17
C THR A 87 -12.88 0.48 2.98
N SER A 88 -12.76 -0.25 1.85
CA SER A 88 -12.24 0.31 0.60
C SER A 88 -13.11 1.48 0.11
N ASP A 89 -14.44 1.36 0.19
CA ASP A 89 -15.36 2.43 -0.23
C ASP A 89 -15.13 3.74 0.54
N GLN A 90 -14.83 3.67 1.84
CA GLN A 90 -14.50 4.85 2.64
C GLN A 90 -13.16 5.47 2.22
N ALA A 91 -12.15 4.63 2.00
CA ALA A 91 -10.83 5.09 1.58
C ALA A 91 -10.85 5.71 0.17
N ASP A 92 -11.57 5.08 -0.77
CA ASP A 92 -11.76 5.56 -2.13
C ASP A 92 -12.53 6.89 -2.15
N SER A 93 -13.61 7.00 -1.35
CA SER A 93 -14.37 8.24 -1.22
C SER A 93 -13.51 9.38 -0.68
N TYR A 94 -12.63 9.11 0.29
CA TYR A 94 -11.70 10.11 0.80
C TYR A 94 -10.70 10.55 -0.27
N PHE A 95 -10.10 9.59 -1.00
CA PHE A 95 -9.14 9.85 -2.07
C PHE A 95 -9.68 10.77 -3.16
N HIS A 96 -10.93 10.53 -3.59
CA HIS A 96 -11.58 11.32 -4.63
C HIS A 96 -11.96 12.74 -4.19
N THR A 97 -12.10 12.98 -2.89
CA THR A 97 -12.58 14.27 -2.35
C THR A 97 -11.47 15.18 -1.86
N HIS A 98 -10.29 14.65 -1.52
CA HIS A 98 -9.21 15.40 -0.86
C HIS A 98 -7.91 15.51 -1.68
N GLY A 99 -8.00 15.56 -3.01
CA GLY A 99 -6.82 15.85 -3.86
C GLY A 99 -5.93 14.65 -4.17
N GLN A 100 -6.47 13.43 -4.06
CA GLN A 100 -5.81 12.19 -4.48
C GLN A 100 -4.40 12.03 -3.88
N ALA A 101 -3.36 12.21 -4.69
CA ALA A 101 -1.97 12.01 -4.28
C ALA A 101 -1.52 13.03 -3.22
N ASP A 102 -1.88 14.30 -3.36
CA ASP A 102 -1.39 15.34 -2.43
C ASP A 102 -2.00 15.17 -1.03
N GLY A 103 -3.32 14.96 -0.95
CA GLY A 103 -3.98 14.69 0.33
C GLY A 103 -3.57 13.34 0.94
N LEU A 104 -3.32 12.32 0.12
CA LEU A 104 -2.76 11.05 0.59
C LEU A 104 -1.40 11.29 1.24
N MET A 105 -0.50 11.99 0.56
CA MET A 105 0.85 12.23 1.05
C MET A 105 0.87 13.15 2.28
N GLU A 106 -0.02 14.15 2.36
CA GLU A 106 -0.17 15.00 3.55
C GLU A 106 -0.51 14.15 4.78
N GLN A 107 -1.48 13.24 4.66
CA GLN A 107 -1.85 12.37 5.77
C GLN A 107 -0.73 11.39 6.14
N LEU A 108 -0.04 10.79 5.16
CA LEU A 108 1.08 9.90 5.45
C LEU A 108 2.25 10.65 6.12
N TYR A 109 2.55 11.87 5.68
CA TYR A 109 3.58 12.72 6.27
C TYR A 109 3.26 13.11 7.73
N SER A 110 1.97 13.21 8.07
CA SER A 110 1.53 13.55 9.43
C SER A 110 1.67 12.40 10.45
N ILE A 111 2.03 11.19 10.01
CA ILE A 111 2.24 10.04 10.90
C ILE A 111 3.62 10.17 11.55
N SER A 112 3.66 10.45 12.85
CA SER A 112 4.92 10.61 13.59
C SER A 112 5.60 9.30 13.98
N ASP A 113 4.85 8.19 13.97
CA ASP A 113 5.39 6.88 14.33
C ASP A 113 6.10 6.24 13.14
N THR A 114 7.43 6.24 13.18
CA THR A 114 8.28 5.70 12.10
C THR A 114 8.12 4.19 11.95
N VAL A 115 7.70 3.46 12.99
CA VAL A 115 7.47 2.01 12.89
C VAL A 115 6.30 1.71 11.94
N ILE A 116 5.26 2.56 11.96
CA ILE A 116 4.13 2.46 11.04
C ILE A 116 4.60 2.71 9.60
N ILE A 117 5.44 3.72 9.37
CA ILE A 117 5.96 4.04 8.04
C ILE A 117 6.93 2.97 7.53
N ASP A 118 7.81 2.44 8.38
CA ASP A 118 8.71 1.32 8.04
C ASP A 118 7.92 0.05 7.69
N SER A 119 6.84 -0.24 8.43
CA SER A 119 5.94 -1.35 8.12
C SER A 119 5.24 -1.14 6.78
N LEU A 120 4.77 0.08 6.50
CA LEU A 120 4.15 0.45 5.23
C LEU A 120 5.14 0.31 4.06
N LEU A 121 6.39 0.74 4.25
CA LEU A 121 7.47 0.56 3.27
C LEU A 121 7.66 -0.90 2.92
N TYR A 122 7.78 -1.76 3.94
CA TYR A 122 7.98 -3.19 3.74
C TYR A 122 6.79 -3.85 3.04
N GLN A 123 5.56 -3.46 3.37
CA GLN A 123 4.36 -3.94 2.68
C GLN A 123 4.34 -3.51 1.21
N CYS A 124 4.67 -2.25 0.90
CA CYS A 124 4.76 -1.76 -0.47
C CYS A 124 5.86 -2.50 -1.25
N PHE A 125 7.03 -2.71 -0.66
CA PHE A 125 8.09 -3.53 -1.26
C PHE A 125 7.61 -4.96 -1.56
N GLY A 126 6.92 -5.60 -0.62
CA GLY A 126 6.32 -6.92 -0.83
C GLY A 126 5.35 -6.95 -2.01
N LEU A 127 4.54 -5.89 -2.18
CA LEU A 127 3.63 -5.74 -3.32
C LEU A 127 4.38 -5.52 -4.65
N VAL A 128 5.48 -4.77 -4.65
CA VAL A 128 6.39 -4.64 -5.82
C VAL A 128 6.96 -6.01 -6.21
N MET A 129 7.37 -6.82 -5.24
CA MET A 129 7.89 -8.17 -5.52
C MET A 129 6.84 -9.12 -6.09
N LEU A 130 5.56 -8.82 -5.88
CA LEU A 130 4.41 -9.53 -6.47
C LEU A 130 3.94 -8.91 -7.79
N ALA A 131 4.66 -7.95 -8.37
CA ALA A 131 4.33 -7.40 -9.67
C ALA A 131 4.15 -8.52 -10.74
N ARG A 132 3.28 -8.27 -11.72
CA ARG A 132 2.89 -9.31 -12.69
C ARG A 132 4.05 -9.78 -13.58
N ASP A 133 5.01 -8.90 -13.82
CA ASP A 133 6.17 -9.05 -14.69
C ASP A 133 7.32 -8.11 -14.23
N GLU A 134 8.53 -8.28 -14.79
CA GLU A 134 9.70 -7.47 -14.44
C GLU A 134 9.55 -5.98 -14.81
N GLY A 135 8.75 -5.66 -15.83
CA GLY A 135 8.48 -4.27 -16.21
C GLY A 135 7.64 -3.55 -15.15
N GLN A 136 6.61 -4.21 -14.63
CA GLN A 136 5.83 -3.70 -13.49
C GLN A 136 6.64 -3.67 -12.20
N LYS A 137 7.58 -4.61 -12.01
CA LYS A 137 8.49 -4.60 -10.86
C LYS A 137 9.40 -3.37 -10.89
N TYR A 138 9.96 -3.03 -12.06
CA TYR A 138 10.77 -1.82 -12.25
C TYR A 138 9.96 -0.54 -11.96
N ILE A 139 8.76 -0.41 -12.55
CA ILE A 139 7.86 0.74 -12.29
C ILE A 139 7.49 0.83 -10.81
N GLY A 140 7.21 -0.31 -10.18
CA GLY A 140 6.90 -0.38 -8.76
C GLY A 140 8.07 0.03 -7.87
N GLY A 141 9.30 -0.31 -8.25
CA GLY A 141 10.52 0.09 -7.55
C GLY A 141 10.73 1.60 -7.58
N GLU A 142 10.61 2.23 -8.75
CA GLU A 142 10.70 3.69 -8.89
C GLU A 142 9.61 4.38 -8.06
N LEU A 143 8.35 3.90 -8.14
CA LEU A 143 7.24 4.43 -7.35
C LEU A 143 7.49 4.30 -5.84
N LEU A 144 8.07 3.18 -5.39
CA LEU A 144 8.45 2.97 -4.00
C LEU A 144 9.45 4.03 -3.55
N ILE A 145 10.52 4.23 -4.31
CA ILE A 145 11.56 5.21 -3.98
C ILE A 145 10.96 6.62 -3.92
N GLU A 146 10.27 7.05 -4.98
CA GLU A 146 9.67 8.39 -5.04
C GLU A 146 8.66 8.65 -3.92
N THR A 147 7.88 7.64 -3.52
CA THR A 147 6.89 7.77 -2.45
C THR A 147 7.57 7.98 -1.11
N PHE A 148 8.58 7.19 -0.78
CA PHE A 148 9.22 7.22 0.53
C PHE A 148 10.25 8.35 0.65
N GLU A 149 10.84 8.81 -0.45
CA GLU A 149 11.60 10.06 -0.49
C GLU A 149 10.74 11.27 -0.08
N LYS A 150 9.49 11.34 -0.53
CA LYS A 150 8.54 12.38 -0.08
C LYS A 150 8.16 12.26 1.39
N LEU A 151 8.32 11.08 1.99
CA LEU A 151 8.15 10.86 3.43
C LEU A 151 9.45 11.12 4.23
N GLY A 152 10.52 11.56 3.56
CA GLY A 152 11.79 11.93 4.18
C GLY A 152 12.83 10.81 4.26
N TYR A 153 12.61 9.67 3.60
CA TYR A 153 13.58 8.58 3.53
C TYR A 153 14.57 8.84 2.40
N THR A 154 15.83 8.49 2.60
CA THR A 154 16.77 8.35 1.48
C THR A 154 16.66 6.95 0.86
N GLU A 155 17.17 6.76 -0.36
CA GLU A 155 17.28 5.42 -0.96
C GLU A 155 18.04 4.43 -0.05
N ASN A 156 19.10 4.91 0.63
CA ASN A 156 19.82 4.11 1.61
C ASN A 156 18.95 3.71 2.81
N ASP A 157 18.11 4.62 3.31
CA ASP A 157 17.18 4.30 4.40
C ASP A 157 16.18 3.22 3.97
N ILE A 158 15.66 3.34 2.74
CA ILE A 158 14.74 2.37 2.15
C ILE A 158 15.38 0.98 2.10
N VAL A 159 16.58 0.88 1.53
CA VAL A 159 17.33 -0.39 1.41
C VAL A 159 17.61 -0.97 2.80
N ASN A 160 18.14 -0.16 3.71
CA ASN A 160 18.49 -0.58 5.07
C ASN A 160 17.27 -1.10 5.85
N THR A 161 16.12 -0.44 5.73
CA THR A 161 14.88 -0.87 6.40
C THR A 161 14.40 -2.22 5.85
N ILE A 162 14.41 -2.41 4.53
CA ILE A 162 14.02 -3.67 3.90
C ILE A 162 14.97 -4.80 4.32
N GLU A 163 16.28 -4.58 4.27
CA GLU A 163 17.29 -5.57 4.66
C GLU A 163 17.17 -5.97 6.13
N LYS A 164 16.99 -4.99 7.02
CA LYS A 164 16.81 -5.23 8.45
C LYS A 164 15.60 -6.10 8.73
N ILE A 165 14.44 -5.81 8.13
CA ILE A 165 13.21 -6.59 8.34
C ILE A 165 13.37 -8.00 7.76
N ASN A 166 13.99 -8.14 6.57
CA ASN A 166 14.28 -9.46 5.99
C ASN A 166 15.21 -10.30 6.87
N ALA A 167 16.24 -9.68 7.46
CA ALA A 167 17.15 -10.35 8.38
C ALA A 167 16.41 -10.83 9.65
N MET A 168 15.53 -10.01 10.22
CA MET A 168 14.69 -10.39 11.35
C MET A 168 13.79 -11.57 11.01
N ASN A 169 13.06 -11.52 9.89
CA ASN A 169 12.19 -12.62 9.46
C ASN A 169 12.94 -13.94 9.32
N LYS A 170 14.18 -13.91 8.81
CA LYS A 170 15.03 -15.10 8.70
C LYS A 170 15.47 -15.66 10.06
N MET A 171 15.63 -14.83 11.08
CA MET A 171 16.01 -15.29 12.43
C MET A 171 14.86 -16.01 13.16
N PHE A 172 13.61 -15.72 12.79
CA PHE A 172 12.40 -16.27 13.41
C PHE A 172 11.67 -17.31 12.54
N SER A 173 12.22 -17.66 11.37
CA SER A 173 11.73 -18.73 10.48
C SER A 173 12.47 -20.04 10.74
#